data_AF-A0A2K2TQT0-F1
#
_entry.id   AF-A0A2K2TQT0-F1
#
_cell.length_a   1.000
_cell.length_b   1.000
_cell.length_c   1.000
_cell.angle_alpha   90.00
_cell.angle_beta   90.00
_cell.angle_gamma   90.00
#
_symmetry.space_group_name_H-M   'P 1'
#
loop_
_entity.id
_entity.type
_entity.pdbx_description
1 polymer ?
#
loop_
_entity_poly.entity_id
_entity_poly.type
_entity_poly.pdbx_seq_one_letter_code
_entity_poly.pdbx_strand_id
1 'polypeptide(L)'
;MNGQMYQIASIVAAGKRAIQSSNLIKYEFSNYENSIEFDFLPQKGFFKENKYTAPNVSAWFEQIKENGVQDIKLLCPYSVKDLQLLGFSNTTESSILCFHKNGKVTYFVADWQFNHERKQWNILYSEHDWPNPPSKKPQFNDNTDSFRKILLEIKSFATQIECENFAHIFNSAISLLDGSCEYPDKKYGLELPQIPQQNLQIFEAASIADVFGAMGSWNDSPPYMAHIKGLDKEYEALSAELFKNIRLAILYSINEW
;
A
#
# COMPACT_ATOMS: atom_id res chain seq x y z
N MET A 1 -8.63 3.38 0.41
CA MET A 1 -7.49 2.61 -0.13
C MET A 1 -8.00 1.28 -0.65
N ASN A 2 -7.44 0.78 -1.75
CA ASN A 2 -7.79 -0.56 -2.23
C ASN A 2 -7.23 -1.65 -1.30
N GLY A 3 -7.86 -2.83 -1.31
CA GLY A 3 -7.47 -3.94 -0.42
C GLY A 3 -6.06 -4.47 -0.69
N GLN A 4 -5.54 -4.33 -1.91
CA GLN A 4 -4.20 -4.81 -2.28
C GLN A 4 -3.10 -3.99 -1.56
N MET A 5 -3.19 -2.66 -1.64
CA MET A 5 -2.24 -1.76 -0.99
C MET A 5 -2.33 -1.87 0.54
N TYR A 6 -3.54 -2.00 1.08
CA TYR A 6 -3.74 -2.16 2.52
C TYR A 6 -3.13 -3.48 3.03
N GLN A 7 -3.35 -4.59 2.31
CA GLN A 7 -2.78 -5.90 2.66
C GLN A 7 -1.25 -5.86 2.68
N ILE A 8 -0.61 -5.43 1.59
CA ILE A 8 0.85 -5.45 1.50
C ILE A 8 1.49 -4.51 2.55
N ALA A 9 0.89 -3.34 2.80
CA ALA A 9 1.33 -2.44 3.86
C ALA A 9 1.25 -3.11 5.25
N SER A 10 0.16 -3.84 5.51
CA SER A 10 -0.06 -4.55 6.78
C SER A 10 0.92 -5.70 6.98
N ILE A 11 1.21 -6.49 5.94
CA ILE A 11 2.23 -7.55 5.96
C ILE A 11 3.62 -6.96 6.24
N VAL A 12 4.00 -5.87 5.56
CA VAL A 12 5.28 -5.19 5.78
C VAL A 12 5.38 -4.64 7.20
N ALA A 13 4.34 -3.97 7.71
CA ALA A 13 4.30 -3.45 9.07
C ALA A 13 4.48 -4.57 10.12
N ALA A 14 3.74 -5.68 9.96
CA ALA A 14 3.84 -6.84 10.84
C ALA A 14 5.24 -7.48 10.81
N GLY A 15 5.81 -7.64 9.61
CA GLY A 15 7.16 -8.20 9.44
C GLY A 15 8.25 -7.30 10.02
N LYS A 16 8.19 -5.98 9.80
CA LYS A 16 9.14 -5.03 10.40
C LYS A 16 9.09 -5.08 11.92
N ARG A 17 7.89 -5.05 12.51
CA ARG A 17 7.70 -5.17 13.95
C ARG A 17 8.29 -6.47 14.50
N ALA A 18 8.07 -7.58 13.81
CA ALA A 18 8.59 -8.88 14.22
C ALA A 18 10.12 -8.96 14.11
N ILE A 19 10.73 -8.34 13.10
CA ILE A 19 12.19 -8.20 12.97
C ILE A 19 12.75 -7.38 14.13
N GLN A 20 12.19 -6.19 14.39
CA GLN A 20 12.66 -5.28 15.44
C GLN A 20 12.54 -5.89 16.84
N SER A 21 11.45 -6.62 17.11
CA SER A 21 11.18 -7.22 18.42
C SER A 21 11.72 -8.65 18.59
N SER A 22 12.33 -9.24 17.54
CA SER A 22 12.77 -10.64 17.51
C SER A 22 11.67 -11.67 17.86
N ASN A 23 10.40 -11.33 17.63
CA ASN A 23 9.24 -12.16 17.93
C ASN A 23 8.72 -12.90 16.69
N LEU A 24 7.71 -13.76 16.90
CA LEU A 24 6.89 -14.31 15.84
C LEU A 24 6.07 -13.18 15.19
N ILE A 25 5.87 -13.27 13.87
CA ILE A 25 4.97 -12.36 13.16
C ILE A 25 3.52 -12.63 13.60
N LYS A 26 2.76 -11.55 13.76
CA LYS A 26 1.31 -11.59 13.99
C LYS A 26 0.66 -10.91 12.82
N TYR A 27 -0.16 -11.64 12.07
CA TYR A 27 -0.91 -11.12 10.93
C TYR A 27 -2.24 -11.87 10.88
N GLU A 28 -3.35 -11.14 10.84
CA GLU A 28 -4.68 -11.70 10.65
C GLU A 28 -5.19 -11.41 9.23
N PHE A 29 -5.88 -12.39 8.66
CA PHE A 29 -6.47 -12.25 7.34
C PHE A 29 -7.68 -11.31 7.37
N SER A 30 -7.84 -10.52 6.32
CA SER A 30 -9.10 -9.83 6.08
C SER A 30 -10.17 -10.80 5.55
N ASN A 31 -11.44 -10.51 5.79
CA ASN A 31 -12.56 -11.39 5.40
C ASN A 31 -12.66 -11.67 3.89
N TYR A 32 -12.06 -10.83 3.05
CA TYR A 32 -12.02 -11.00 1.59
C TYR A 32 -10.85 -11.88 1.11
N GLU A 33 -9.97 -12.33 1.99
CA GLU A 33 -8.77 -13.12 1.68
C GLU A 33 -9.06 -14.61 1.95
N ASN A 34 -8.84 -15.47 0.94
CA ASN A 34 -8.95 -16.93 1.09
C ASN A 34 -7.60 -17.57 1.40
N SER A 35 -6.55 -17.17 0.69
CA SER A 35 -5.18 -17.66 0.93
C SER A 35 -4.15 -16.57 0.60
N ILE A 36 -3.03 -16.58 1.33
CA ILE A 36 -1.85 -15.77 1.03
C ILE A 36 -0.65 -16.70 1.05
N GLU A 37 -0.04 -16.94 -0.10
CA GLU A 37 1.11 -17.84 -0.26
C GLU A 37 2.31 -17.08 -0.81
N PHE A 38 3.52 -17.61 -0.60
CA PHE A 38 4.76 -16.97 -1.04
C PHE A 38 5.68 -17.97 -1.74
N ASP A 39 5.87 -17.81 -3.04
CA ASP A 39 6.76 -18.61 -3.86
C ASP A 39 8.18 -18.04 -3.82
N PHE A 40 9.14 -18.81 -3.33
CA PHE A 40 10.54 -18.38 -3.20
C PHE A 40 11.33 -18.70 -4.47
N LEU A 41 12.40 -17.94 -4.70
CA LEU A 41 13.37 -18.25 -5.74
C LEU A 41 13.98 -19.64 -5.48
N PRO A 42 14.21 -20.45 -6.54
CA PRO A 42 14.82 -21.76 -6.38
C PRO A 42 16.16 -21.66 -5.68
N GLN A 43 16.34 -22.43 -4.61
CA GLN A 43 17.64 -22.54 -3.95
C GLN A 43 18.44 -23.66 -4.62
N LYS A 44 19.69 -23.36 -4.99
CA LYS A 44 20.63 -24.36 -5.50
C LYS A 44 21.06 -25.29 -4.37
N GLY A 45 20.43 -26.45 -4.27
CA GLY A 45 20.92 -27.56 -3.45
C GLY A 45 22.07 -28.30 -4.15
N PHE A 46 22.84 -29.10 -3.39
CA PHE A 46 23.98 -29.88 -3.91
C PHE A 46 23.62 -30.86 -5.04
N PHE A 47 22.34 -31.26 -5.18
CA PHE A 47 21.91 -32.23 -6.20
C PHE A 47 20.63 -31.84 -6.96
N LYS A 48 19.84 -30.85 -6.51
CA LYS A 48 18.59 -30.42 -7.16
C LYS A 48 18.23 -28.99 -6.76
N GLU A 49 17.57 -28.27 -7.67
CA GLU A 49 16.85 -27.05 -7.31
C GLU A 49 15.64 -27.42 -6.45
N ASN A 50 15.60 -26.89 -5.23
CA ASN A 50 14.45 -27.03 -4.36
C ASN A 50 13.61 -25.75 -4.49
N LYS A 51 12.38 -25.93 -4.97
CA LYS A 51 11.36 -24.89 -4.98
C LYS A 51 10.56 -24.99 -3.68
N TYR A 52 10.37 -23.86 -3.00
CA TYR A 52 9.61 -23.79 -1.76
C TYR A 52 8.55 -22.69 -1.88
N THR A 53 7.34 -23.03 -1.45
CA THR A 53 6.22 -22.09 -1.37
C THR A 53 5.74 -22.08 0.07
N ALA A 54 5.83 -20.94 0.74
CA ALA A 54 5.29 -20.79 2.09
C ALA A 54 3.77 -20.67 2.02
N PRO A 55 3.01 -21.47 2.81
CA PRO A 55 1.55 -21.53 2.71
C PRO A 55 0.84 -20.36 3.39
N ASN A 56 1.55 -19.49 4.12
CA ASN A 56 1.00 -18.35 4.85
C ASN A 56 2.09 -17.33 5.21
N VAL A 57 1.64 -16.16 5.71
CA VAL A 57 2.51 -15.05 6.15
C VAL A 57 3.48 -15.47 7.27
N SER A 58 3.07 -16.35 8.18
CA SER A 58 3.96 -16.83 9.26
C SER A 58 5.11 -17.68 8.74
N ALA A 59 4.82 -18.65 7.87
CA ALA A 59 5.82 -19.50 7.25
C ALA A 59 6.75 -18.70 6.31
N TRP A 60 6.21 -17.70 5.60
CA TRP A 60 7.02 -16.78 4.82
C TRP A 60 8.01 -16.01 5.69
N PHE A 61 7.53 -15.48 6.83
CA PHE A 61 8.37 -14.72 7.74
C PHE A 61 9.50 -15.58 8.35
N GLU A 62 9.21 -16.82 8.73
CA GLU A 62 10.22 -17.78 9.18
C GLU A 62 11.27 -18.02 8.09
N GLN A 63 10.83 -18.28 6.86
CA GLN A 63 11.73 -18.55 5.75
C GLN A 63 12.63 -17.35 5.38
N ILE A 64 12.11 -16.11 5.35
CA ILE A 64 12.97 -14.94 5.05
C ILE A 64 14.02 -14.72 6.15
N LYS A 65 13.70 -15.03 7.42
CA LYS A 65 14.66 -14.97 8.53
C LYS A 65 15.78 -15.99 8.36
N GLU A 66 15.44 -17.23 7.99
CA GLU A 66 16.41 -18.28 7.68
C GLU A 66 17.32 -17.89 6.50
N ASN A 67 16.74 -17.24 5.49
CA ASN A 67 17.45 -16.72 4.33
C ASN A 67 18.29 -15.45 4.63
N GLY A 68 18.34 -15.02 5.90
CA GLY A 68 19.20 -13.92 6.36
C GLY A 68 18.71 -12.53 5.99
N VAL A 69 17.41 -12.34 5.77
CA VAL A 69 16.80 -11.00 5.64
C VAL A 69 16.92 -10.24 6.97
N GLN A 70 17.39 -8.99 6.90
CA GLN A 70 17.58 -8.11 8.07
C GLN A 70 16.56 -6.99 8.17
N ASP A 71 15.95 -6.64 7.04
CA ASP A 71 15.01 -5.54 6.96
C ASP A 71 14.10 -5.75 5.76
N ILE A 72 12.90 -5.21 5.86
CA ILE A 72 11.93 -5.20 4.78
C ILE A 72 11.36 -3.79 4.59
N LYS A 73 11.05 -3.44 3.35
CA LYS A 73 10.39 -2.18 3.00
C LYS A 73 9.27 -2.40 2.00
N LEU A 74 8.23 -1.58 2.10
CA LEU A 74 7.22 -1.42 1.07
C LEU A 74 7.79 -0.52 -0.03
N LEU A 75 7.61 -0.93 -1.28
CA LEU A 75 7.83 -0.09 -2.45
C LEU A 75 6.54 -0.07 -3.27
N CYS A 76 6.17 1.09 -3.80
CA CYS A 76 5.07 1.24 -4.74
C CYS A 76 5.29 2.49 -5.61
N PRO A 77 4.71 2.56 -6.81
CA PRO A 77 4.79 3.73 -7.67
C PRO A 77 4.02 4.91 -7.05
N TYR A 78 4.67 6.07 -6.98
CA TYR A 78 4.05 7.34 -6.55
C TYR A 78 3.84 8.33 -7.71
N SER A 79 4.13 7.90 -8.94
CA SER A 79 3.79 8.62 -10.17
C SER A 79 3.34 7.62 -11.23
N VAL A 80 2.16 7.83 -11.81
CA VAL A 80 1.59 6.99 -12.87
C VAL A 80 1.29 7.87 -14.07
N LYS A 81 1.53 7.36 -15.28
CA LYS A 81 1.25 8.11 -16.51
C LYS A 81 -0.25 8.31 -16.76
N ASP A 82 -1.09 7.42 -16.24
CA ASP A 82 -2.54 7.46 -16.40
C ASP A 82 -3.23 7.01 -15.10
N LEU A 83 -3.84 7.96 -14.39
CA LEU A 83 -4.55 7.71 -13.13
C LEU A 83 -5.92 7.06 -13.34
N GLN A 84 -6.53 7.22 -14.53
CA GLN A 84 -7.84 6.68 -14.85
C GLN A 84 -7.79 5.15 -14.92
N LEU A 85 -6.63 4.59 -15.29
CA LEU A 85 -6.41 3.14 -15.35
C LEU A 85 -6.25 2.48 -13.98
N LEU A 86 -5.99 3.24 -12.89
CA LEU A 86 -5.83 2.67 -11.55
C LEU A 86 -7.11 2.00 -11.02
N GLY A 87 -8.29 2.43 -11.50
CA GLY A 87 -9.57 1.81 -11.15
C GLY A 87 -9.85 0.50 -11.90
N PHE A 88 -9.15 0.27 -13.02
CA PHE A 88 -9.39 -0.87 -13.93
C PHE A 88 -8.28 -1.92 -13.90
N SER A 89 -7.10 -1.59 -13.36
CA SER A 89 -5.91 -2.43 -13.43
C SER A 89 -5.45 -2.88 -12.05
N ASN A 90 -5.18 -4.18 -11.90
CA ASN A 90 -4.49 -4.78 -10.74
C ASN A 90 -3.01 -4.35 -10.65
N THR A 91 -2.63 -3.20 -11.20
CA THR A 91 -1.23 -2.79 -11.43
C THR A 91 -0.75 -1.81 -10.37
N THR A 92 -1.17 -1.95 -9.11
CA THR A 92 -0.30 -1.46 -8.05
C THR A 92 0.94 -2.33 -8.10
N GLU A 93 1.97 -1.89 -8.81
CA GLU A 93 3.32 -2.47 -8.86
C GLU A 93 4.00 -2.33 -7.48
N SER A 94 3.28 -2.70 -6.43
CA SER A 94 3.73 -2.68 -5.06
C SER A 94 4.46 -3.98 -4.76
N SER A 95 5.56 -3.87 -4.05
CA SER A 95 6.40 -5.00 -3.71
C SER A 95 6.91 -4.93 -2.28
N ILE A 96 7.13 -6.10 -1.69
CA ILE A 96 7.85 -6.24 -0.42
C ILE A 96 9.33 -6.39 -0.76
N LEU A 97 10.15 -5.39 -0.45
CA LEU A 97 11.61 -5.47 -0.59
C LEU A 97 12.21 -6.19 0.61
N CYS A 98 13.12 -7.12 0.36
CA CYS A 98 13.84 -7.89 1.38
C CYS A 98 15.34 -7.60 1.26
N PHE A 99 15.94 -7.04 2.32
CA PHE A 99 17.37 -6.71 2.37
C PHE A 99 18.14 -7.79 3.17
N HIS A 100 19.04 -8.51 2.51
CA HIS A 100 19.82 -9.59 3.12
C HIS A 100 21.16 -9.09 3.70
N LYS A 101 21.73 -9.84 4.67
CA LYS A 101 23.03 -9.50 5.30
C LYS A 101 24.18 -9.32 4.31
N ASN A 102 24.15 -10.05 3.20
CA ASN A 102 25.20 -10.06 2.17
C ASN A 102 25.06 -8.93 1.14
N GLY A 103 24.11 -8.00 1.33
CA GLY A 103 23.83 -6.91 0.39
C GLY A 103 22.94 -7.30 -0.78
N LYS A 104 22.52 -8.58 -0.89
CA LYS A 104 21.49 -9.01 -1.84
C LYS A 104 20.16 -8.34 -1.48
N VAL A 105 19.40 -7.97 -2.50
CA VAL A 105 18.02 -7.51 -2.36
C VAL A 105 17.14 -8.41 -3.21
N THR A 106 16.10 -8.97 -2.60
CA THR A 106 15.00 -9.63 -3.33
C THR A 106 13.72 -8.84 -3.11
N TYR A 107 12.70 -9.14 -3.91
CA TYR A 107 11.39 -8.53 -3.74
C TYR A 107 10.28 -9.50 -4.07
N PHE A 108 9.15 -9.36 -3.37
CA PHE A 108 7.94 -10.12 -3.63
C PHE A 108 6.89 -9.25 -4.32
N VAL A 109 6.26 -9.76 -5.38
CA VAL A 109 5.12 -9.14 -6.06
C VAL A 109 3.91 -10.05 -5.95
N ALA A 110 2.75 -9.48 -5.65
CA ALA A 110 1.51 -10.24 -5.51
C ALA A 110 0.81 -10.46 -6.87
N ASP A 111 0.29 -11.66 -7.08
CA ASP A 111 -0.74 -11.96 -8.06
C ASP A 111 -2.06 -12.27 -7.33
N TRP A 112 -3.14 -11.64 -7.76
CA TRP A 112 -4.46 -11.73 -7.13
C TRP A 112 -5.43 -12.46 -8.05
N GLN A 113 -5.91 -13.62 -7.60
CA GLN A 113 -6.86 -14.45 -8.35
C GLN A 113 -8.17 -14.56 -7.58
N PHE A 114 -9.28 -14.16 -8.21
CA PHE A 114 -10.59 -14.24 -7.57
C PHE A 114 -11.10 -15.69 -7.57
N ASN A 115 -11.39 -16.22 -6.38
CA ASN A 115 -12.03 -17.51 -6.23
C ASN A 115 -13.57 -17.32 -6.27
N HIS A 116 -14.19 -17.69 -7.40
CA HIS A 116 -15.64 -17.54 -7.58
C HIS A 116 -16.48 -18.38 -6.61
N GLU A 117 -15.99 -19.54 -6.16
CA GLU A 117 -16.73 -20.41 -5.24
C GLU A 117 -16.77 -19.81 -3.84
N ARG A 118 -15.63 -19.31 -3.38
CA ARG A 118 -15.48 -18.72 -2.04
C ARG A 118 -15.84 -17.24 -1.97
N LYS A 119 -15.95 -16.58 -3.12
CA LYS A 119 -16.12 -15.12 -3.26
C LYS A 119 -15.04 -14.33 -2.51
N GLN A 120 -13.82 -14.84 -2.55
CA GLN A 120 -12.65 -14.34 -1.84
C GLN A 120 -11.44 -14.39 -2.78
N TRP A 121 -10.35 -13.72 -2.42
CA TRP A 121 -9.13 -13.64 -3.21
C TRP A 121 -8.10 -14.69 -2.76
N ASN A 122 -7.51 -15.40 -3.72
CA ASN A 122 -6.27 -16.13 -3.53
C ASN A 122 -5.11 -15.19 -3.91
N ILE A 123 -4.14 -15.02 -3.02
CA ILE A 123 -2.99 -14.15 -3.25
C ILE A 123 -1.72 -14.98 -3.25
N LEU A 124 -0.94 -14.90 -4.34
CA LEU A 124 0.38 -15.52 -4.45
C LEU A 124 1.45 -14.44 -4.62
N TYR A 125 2.34 -14.33 -3.65
CA TYR A 125 3.53 -13.49 -3.72
C TYR A 125 4.67 -14.27 -4.37
N SER A 126 5.23 -13.80 -5.47
CA SER A 126 6.39 -14.43 -6.11
C SER A 126 7.67 -13.65 -5.82
N GLU A 127 8.73 -14.34 -5.37
CA GLU A 127 10.04 -13.75 -5.12
C GLU A 127 10.81 -13.55 -6.43
N HIS A 128 11.45 -12.39 -6.54
CA HIS A 128 12.32 -12.01 -7.63
C HIS A 128 13.65 -11.46 -7.09
N ASP A 129 14.72 -11.67 -7.85
CA ASP A 129 16.03 -11.10 -7.54
C ASP A 129 16.07 -9.65 -8.03
N TRP A 130 16.73 -8.76 -7.29
CA TRP A 130 17.06 -7.42 -7.78
C TRP A 130 18.55 -7.40 -8.13
N PRO A 131 18.94 -7.56 -9.41
CA PRO A 131 20.35 -7.79 -9.78
C PRO A 131 21.25 -6.59 -9.48
N ASN A 132 20.70 -5.37 -9.60
CA ASN A 132 21.42 -4.11 -9.41
C ASN A 132 20.66 -3.21 -8.42
N PRO A 133 20.63 -3.56 -7.12
CA PRO A 133 19.93 -2.75 -6.14
C PRO A 133 20.70 -1.44 -5.89
N PRO A 134 20.01 -0.34 -5.54
CA PRO A 134 20.68 0.88 -5.14
C PRO A 134 21.62 0.65 -3.96
N SER A 135 22.75 1.38 -3.91
CA SER A 135 23.75 1.25 -2.85
C SER A 135 23.23 1.62 -1.45
N LYS A 136 22.13 2.38 -1.39
CA LYS A 136 21.42 2.72 -0.16
C LYS A 136 19.99 2.25 -0.25
N LYS A 137 19.45 1.81 0.88
CA LYS A 137 18.02 1.53 1.00
C LYS A 137 17.21 2.79 0.64
N PRO A 138 16.05 2.65 -0.04
CA PRO A 138 15.18 3.78 -0.28
C PRO A 138 14.77 4.41 1.05
N GLN A 139 14.70 5.73 1.08
CA GLN A 139 14.25 6.53 2.23
C GLN A 139 13.13 7.44 1.75
N PHE A 140 12.10 7.57 2.58
CA PHE A 140 10.96 8.42 2.30
C PHE A 140 10.90 9.52 3.34
N ASN A 141 10.83 10.77 2.91
CA ASN A 141 10.73 11.89 3.84
C ASN A 141 9.28 12.04 4.31
N ASP A 142 9.11 12.56 5.53
CA ASP A 142 7.81 12.99 6.01
C ASP A 142 7.24 14.06 5.06
N ASN A 143 6.10 13.76 4.44
CA ASN A 143 5.40 14.64 3.52
C ASN A 143 4.07 15.16 4.08
N THR A 144 3.89 15.12 5.41
CA THR A 144 2.62 15.51 6.07
C THR A 144 2.17 16.92 5.70
N ASP A 145 3.08 17.89 5.61
CA ASP A 145 2.76 19.28 5.25
C ASP A 145 2.25 19.39 3.80
N SER A 146 2.95 18.76 2.84
CA SER A 146 2.51 18.78 1.45
C SER A 146 1.24 17.97 1.23
N PHE A 147 1.07 16.87 1.99
CA PHE A 147 -0.12 16.06 1.95
C PHE A 147 -1.34 16.82 2.50
N ARG A 148 -1.20 17.51 3.63
CA ARG A 148 -2.25 18.40 4.16
C ARG A 148 -2.61 19.50 3.17
N LYS A 149 -1.61 20.13 2.54
CA LYS A 149 -1.82 21.19 1.56
C LYS A 149 -2.68 20.69 0.39
N ILE A 150 -2.32 19.57 -0.24
CA ILE A 150 -3.07 19.05 -1.38
C ILE A 150 -4.48 18.59 -0.97
N LEU A 151 -4.67 18.04 0.24
CA LEU A 151 -5.99 17.70 0.76
C LEU A 151 -6.90 18.93 0.90
N LEU A 152 -6.36 20.07 1.32
CA LEU A 152 -7.11 21.33 1.39
C LEU A 152 -7.50 21.84 -0.01
N GLU A 153 -6.57 21.80 -0.95
CA GLU A 153 -6.78 22.23 -2.34
C GLU A 153 -7.83 21.36 -3.04
N ILE A 154 -7.66 20.03 -3.00
CA ILE A 154 -8.60 19.11 -3.66
C ILE A 154 -9.96 19.03 -2.95
N LYS A 155 -10.03 19.31 -1.64
CA LYS A 155 -11.31 19.51 -0.94
C LYS A 155 -12.07 20.69 -1.52
N SER A 156 -11.41 21.85 -1.64
CA SER A 156 -12.02 23.05 -2.23
C SER A 156 -12.46 22.80 -3.66
N PHE A 157 -11.62 22.12 -4.44
CA PHE A 157 -11.92 21.74 -5.81
C PHE A 157 -13.12 20.79 -5.90
N ALA A 158 -13.19 19.76 -5.05
CA ALA A 158 -14.32 18.84 -4.99
C ALA A 158 -15.66 19.57 -4.74
N THR A 159 -15.67 20.59 -3.87
CA THR A 159 -16.86 21.45 -3.70
C THR A 159 -17.16 22.27 -4.96
N GLN A 160 -16.14 22.84 -5.62
CA GLN A 160 -16.31 23.64 -6.84
C GLN A 160 -16.92 22.82 -7.99
N ILE A 161 -16.59 21.53 -8.09
CA ILE A 161 -17.14 20.60 -9.08
C ILE A 161 -18.39 19.84 -8.59
N GLU A 162 -19.03 20.27 -7.50
CA GLU A 162 -20.29 19.68 -6.98
C GLU A 162 -20.14 18.17 -6.66
N CYS A 163 -19.01 17.84 -6.05
CA CYS A 163 -18.62 16.50 -5.63
C CYS A 163 -18.40 16.46 -4.10
N GLU A 164 -19.41 16.92 -3.34
CA GLU A 164 -19.32 17.17 -1.89
C GLU A 164 -18.94 15.93 -1.09
N ASN A 165 -19.37 14.74 -1.52
CA ASN A 165 -18.99 13.48 -0.88
C ASN A 165 -17.46 13.33 -0.78
N PHE A 166 -16.72 13.71 -1.83
CA PHE A 166 -15.27 13.68 -1.82
C PHE A 166 -14.67 14.80 -0.97
N ALA A 167 -15.28 15.99 -0.97
CA ALA A 167 -14.88 17.07 -0.06
C ALA A 167 -14.96 16.61 1.42
N HIS A 168 -15.99 15.85 1.79
CA HIS A 168 -16.11 15.23 3.12
C HIS A 168 -15.03 14.19 3.41
N ILE A 169 -14.68 13.35 2.43
CA ILE A 169 -13.58 12.39 2.52
C ILE A 169 -12.26 13.11 2.80
N PHE A 170 -11.92 14.13 2.01
CA PHE A 170 -10.67 14.89 2.18
C PHE A 170 -10.64 15.66 3.51
N ASN A 171 -11.78 16.19 3.96
CA ASN A 171 -11.89 16.79 5.29
C ASN A 171 -11.67 15.79 6.43
N SER A 172 -12.11 14.55 6.25
CA SER A 172 -11.90 13.47 7.22
C SER A 172 -10.42 13.06 7.27
N ALA A 173 -9.75 12.99 6.11
CA ALA A 173 -8.30 12.77 6.04
C ALA A 173 -7.52 13.85 6.79
N ILE A 174 -7.88 15.13 6.62
CA ILE A 174 -7.26 16.25 7.36
C ILE A 174 -7.48 16.08 8.86
N SER A 175 -8.69 15.75 9.29
CA SER A 175 -8.99 15.51 10.71
C SER A 175 -8.15 14.39 11.33
N LEU A 176 -7.82 13.34 10.57
CA LEU A 176 -6.92 12.27 11.00
C LEU A 176 -5.46 12.77 11.15
N LEU A 177 -4.98 13.61 10.21
CA LEU A 177 -3.68 14.27 10.35
C LEU A 177 -3.62 15.23 11.55
N ASP A 178 -4.76 15.80 11.94
CA ASP A 178 -4.91 16.64 13.14
C ASP A 178 -5.04 15.85 14.46
N GLY A 179 -4.99 14.52 14.39
CA GLY A 179 -4.99 13.66 15.57
C GLY A 179 -6.36 13.13 15.99
N SER A 180 -7.34 13.12 15.09
CA SER A 180 -8.57 12.34 15.30
C SER A 180 -8.22 10.86 15.55
N CYS A 181 -8.83 10.26 16.57
CA CYS A 181 -8.58 8.86 16.99
C CYS A 181 -9.63 7.87 16.47
N GLU A 182 -10.61 8.32 15.70
CA GLU A 182 -11.60 7.44 15.09
C GLU A 182 -11.09 6.89 13.76
N TYR A 183 -10.47 5.71 13.81
CA TYR A 183 -9.96 5.01 12.64
C TYR A 183 -11.09 4.37 11.84
N PRO A 184 -11.41 4.87 10.64
CA PRO A 184 -12.50 4.35 9.82
C PRO A 184 -12.28 2.88 9.44
N ASP A 185 -11.03 2.48 9.24
CA ASP A 185 -10.68 1.12 8.78
C ASP A 185 -11.09 0.04 9.80
N LYS A 186 -11.06 0.37 11.11
CA LYS A 186 -11.64 -0.49 12.16
C LYS A 186 -13.15 -0.67 12.00
N LYS A 187 -13.88 0.34 11.53
CA LYS A 187 -15.34 0.27 11.32
C LYS A 187 -15.68 -0.68 10.15
N TYR A 188 -14.75 -0.90 9.23
CA TYR A 188 -14.86 -1.88 8.15
C TYR A 188 -14.36 -3.28 8.53
N GLY A 189 -14.00 -3.50 9.81
CA GLY A 189 -13.51 -4.78 10.30
C GLY A 189 -12.08 -5.11 9.86
N LEU A 190 -11.31 -4.11 9.44
CA LEU A 190 -9.89 -4.29 9.12
C LEU A 190 -9.04 -4.16 10.39
N GLU A 191 -8.05 -5.04 10.51
CA GLU A 191 -6.98 -4.86 11.49
C GLU A 191 -6.06 -3.73 11.05
N LEU A 192 -5.72 -2.82 11.98
CA LEU A 192 -4.84 -1.70 11.67
C LEU A 192 -3.38 -2.17 11.52
N PRO A 193 -2.60 -1.57 10.61
CA PRO A 193 -1.18 -1.88 10.49
C PRO A 193 -0.46 -1.70 11.81
N GLN A 194 0.43 -2.65 12.08
CA GLN A 194 1.22 -2.70 13.31
C GLN A 194 2.40 -1.71 13.26
N ILE A 195 2.09 -0.41 13.26
CA ILE A 195 3.05 0.72 13.22
C ILE A 195 2.88 1.67 14.44
N PRO A 196 3.83 2.59 14.71
CA PRO A 196 3.70 3.60 15.75
C PRO A 196 2.51 4.53 15.51
N GLN A 197 1.99 5.11 16.60
CA GLN A 197 0.77 5.93 16.58
C GLN A 197 0.85 7.13 15.60
N GLN A 198 2.00 7.81 15.52
CA GLN A 198 2.20 8.94 14.62
C GLN A 198 2.15 8.49 13.14
N ASN A 199 2.85 7.42 12.80
CA ASN A 199 2.82 6.82 11.47
C ASN A 199 1.43 6.30 11.10
N LEU A 200 0.70 5.75 12.08
CA LEU A 200 -0.66 5.25 11.90
C LEU A 200 -1.64 6.37 11.53
N GLN A 201 -1.53 7.55 12.16
CA GLN A 201 -2.37 8.70 11.81
C GLN A 201 -2.18 9.12 10.35
N ILE A 202 -0.93 9.17 9.88
CA ILE A 202 -0.60 9.51 8.49
C ILE A 202 -1.08 8.41 7.54
N PHE A 203 -0.91 7.14 7.92
CA PHE A 203 -1.35 6.01 7.12
C PHE A 203 -2.87 6.00 6.94
N GLU A 204 -3.63 6.21 8.01
CA GLU A 204 -5.09 6.22 7.98
C GLU A 204 -5.64 7.42 7.20
N ALA A 205 -5.00 8.59 7.32
CA ALA A 205 -5.31 9.75 6.48
C ALA A 205 -5.07 9.46 5.00
N ALA A 206 -3.97 8.79 4.66
CA ALA A 206 -3.71 8.34 3.30
C ALA A 206 -4.69 7.24 2.86
N SER A 207 -5.10 6.36 3.78
CA SER A 207 -6.03 5.28 3.52
C SER A 207 -7.39 5.81 3.09
N ILE A 208 -7.98 6.71 3.87
CA ILE A 208 -9.28 7.30 3.54
C ILE A 208 -9.22 8.20 2.30
N ALA A 209 -8.10 8.90 2.07
CA ALA A 209 -7.93 9.77 0.91
C ALA A 209 -7.66 9.02 -0.41
N ASP A 210 -7.28 7.75 -0.37
CA ASP A 210 -7.04 6.92 -1.56
C ASP A 210 -8.37 6.48 -2.20
N VAL A 211 -8.92 7.42 -2.98
CA VAL A 211 -10.22 7.37 -3.67
C VAL A 211 -10.11 7.02 -5.16
N PHE A 212 -8.94 6.59 -5.64
CA PHE A 212 -8.67 6.37 -7.07
C PHE A 212 -9.08 4.99 -7.61
N GLY A 213 -9.48 4.07 -6.73
CA GLY A 213 -9.89 2.71 -7.10
C GLY A 213 -11.36 2.40 -6.80
N ALA A 214 -11.88 1.36 -7.45
CA ALA A 214 -13.23 0.79 -7.31
C ALA A 214 -14.39 1.63 -7.91
N MET A 215 -15.63 1.11 -7.81
CA MET A 215 -16.84 1.82 -8.24
C MET A 215 -17.16 2.99 -7.30
N GLY A 216 -17.57 4.13 -7.87
CA GLY A 216 -17.77 5.38 -7.13
C GLY A 216 -16.46 6.11 -6.84
N SER A 217 -15.41 5.86 -7.63
CA SER A 217 -14.10 6.45 -7.44
C SER A 217 -14.05 7.90 -7.86
N TRP A 218 -12.98 8.57 -7.47
CA TRP A 218 -12.64 9.91 -7.95
C TRP A 218 -12.41 9.98 -9.47
N ASN A 219 -12.21 8.84 -10.12
CA ASN A 219 -12.06 8.74 -11.57
C ASN A 219 -13.39 8.59 -12.31
N ASP A 220 -14.53 8.49 -11.60
CA ASP A 220 -15.84 8.26 -12.21
C ASP A 220 -16.53 9.58 -12.56
N SER A 221 -17.35 10.12 -11.65
CA SER A 221 -18.07 11.39 -11.89
C SER A 221 -17.19 12.64 -11.88
N PRO A 222 -16.14 12.77 -11.05
CA PRO A 222 -15.40 14.03 -10.96
C PRO A 222 -14.76 14.53 -12.26
N PRO A 223 -14.14 13.69 -13.15
CA PRO A 223 -13.60 14.19 -14.41
C PRO A 223 -14.68 14.80 -15.31
N TYR A 224 -15.87 14.17 -15.37
CA TYR A 224 -16.99 14.70 -16.14
C TYR A 224 -17.52 16.03 -15.56
N MET A 225 -17.63 16.13 -14.23
CA MET A 225 -18.07 17.37 -13.57
C MET A 225 -17.06 18.51 -13.77
N ALA A 226 -15.76 18.21 -13.71
CA ALA A 226 -14.70 19.16 -14.02
C ALA A 226 -14.77 19.63 -15.47
N HIS A 227 -15.02 18.70 -16.41
CA HIS A 227 -15.16 19.01 -17.83
C HIS A 227 -16.31 20.00 -18.12
N ILE A 228 -17.49 19.77 -17.53
CA ILE A 228 -18.64 20.69 -17.67
C ILE A 228 -18.28 22.12 -17.25
N LYS A 229 -17.38 22.27 -16.27
CA LYS A 229 -16.95 23.55 -15.71
C LYS A 229 -15.68 24.11 -16.37
N GLY A 230 -15.10 23.41 -17.35
CA GLY A 230 -13.86 23.80 -18.03
C GLY A 230 -12.60 23.70 -17.16
N LEU A 231 -12.61 22.79 -16.18
CA LEU A 231 -11.56 22.63 -15.16
C LEU A 231 -10.71 21.36 -15.34
N ASP A 232 -10.68 20.79 -16.55
CA ASP A 232 -9.99 19.52 -16.86
C ASP A 232 -8.53 19.52 -16.40
N LYS A 233 -7.79 20.59 -16.68
CA LYS A 233 -6.37 20.72 -16.31
C LYS A 233 -6.16 20.77 -14.80
N GLU A 234 -7.08 21.43 -14.09
CA GLU A 234 -7.00 21.54 -12.63
C GLU A 234 -7.34 20.20 -11.98
N TYR A 235 -8.35 19.49 -12.50
CA TYR A 235 -8.66 18.12 -12.11
C TYR A 235 -7.44 17.20 -12.28
N GLU A 236 -6.82 17.18 -13.46
CA GLU A 236 -5.65 16.34 -13.74
C GLU A 236 -4.48 16.64 -12.79
N ALA A 237 -4.17 17.93 -12.61
CA ALA A 237 -3.04 18.36 -11.76
C ALA A 237 -3.27 18.02 -10.29
N LEU A 238 -4.44 18.36 -9.73
CA LEU A 238 -4.76 18.09 -8.33
C LEU A 238 -4.87 16.59 -8.04
N SER A 239 -5.44 15.82 -8.97
CA SER A 239 -5.55 14.37 -8.86
C SER A 239 -4.16 13.71 -8.83
N ALA A 240 -3.25 14.14 -9.70
CA ALA A 240 -1.89 13.63 -9.75
C ALA A 240 -1.08 13.96 -8.50
N GLU A 241 -1.16 15.20 -8.02
CA GLU A 241 -0.47 15.60 -6.78
C GLU A 241 -1.08 14.93 -5.55
N LEU A 242 -2.41 14.72 -5.50
CA LEU A 242 -3.05 13.98 -4.43
C LEU A 242 -2.55 12.53 -4.41
N PHE A 243 -2.61 11.84 -5.54
CA PHE A 243 -2.14 10.45 -5.65
C PHE A 243 -0.69 10.30 -5.19
N LYS A 244 0.19 11.18 -5.67
CA LYS A 244 1.60 11.21 -5.29
C LYS A 244 1.78 11.40 -3.78
N ASN A 245 1.10 12.36 -3.18
CA ASN A 245 1.22 12.61 -1.74
C ASN A 245 0.67 11.45 -0.90
N ILE A 246 -0.41 10.81 -1.32
CA ILE A 246 -0.94 9.60 -0.68
C ILE A 246 0.10 8.49 -0.70
N ARG A 247 0.71 8.21 -1.86
CA ARG A 247 1.71 7.14 -1.98
C ARG A 247 2.96 7.44 -1.16
N LEU A 248 3.43 8.68 -1.15
CA LEU A 248 4.55 9.10 -0.30
C LEU A 248 4.22 8.97 1.20
N ALA A 249 3.00 9.34 1.60
CA ALA A 249 2.55 9.21 2.99
C ALA A 249 2.51 7.74 3.44
N ILE A 250 1.97 6.85 2.61
CA ILE A 250 1.98 5.39 2.87
C ILE A 250 3.41 4.87 2.98
N LEU A 251 4.28 5.23 2.03
CA LEU A 251 5.68 4.80 2.02
C LEU A 251 6.43 5.28 3.27
N TYR A 252 6.24 6.54 3.69
CA TYR A 252 6.81 7.07 4.92
C TYR A 252 6.29 6.32 6.16
N SER A 253 4.96 6.25 6.31
CA SER A 253 4.30 5.62 7.46
C SER A 253 4.75 4.17 7.67
N ILE A 254 4.87 3.38 6.60
CA ILE A 254 5.21 1.97 6.70
C ILE A 254 6.72 1.73 6.84
N ASN A 255 7.55 2.55 6.19
CA ASN A 255 8.98 2.26 6.10
C ASN A 255 9.86 2.93 7.16
N GLU A 256 9.45 4.09 7.67
CA GLU A 256 10.32 4.97 8.46
C GLU A 256 9.87 5.02 9.93
N TRP A 257 10.28 4.02 10.71
CA TRP A 257 10.16 3.91 12.17
C TRP A 257 10.94 2.69 12.72
#